data_AF-A0A093X9R5-F1
#
_entry.id   AF-A0A093X9R5-F1
#
_cell.length_a   1.000
_cell.length_b   1.000
_cell.length_c   1.000
_cell.angle_alpha   90.00
_cell.angle_beta   90.00
_cell.angle_gamma   90.00
#
_symmetry.space_group_name_H-M   'P 1'
#
loop_
_entity.id
_entity.type
_entity.pdbx_description
1 polymer ?
#
loop_
_entity_poly.entity_id
_entity_poly.type
_entity_poly.pdbx_seq_one_letter_code
_entity_poly.pdbx_strand_id
1 'polypeptide(L)'
;MASESRLYTVSTPTKEHLRKFRLSTSRSDKPQAVIYLIDKVTLEIRQDEEGIVYHDLEELGEELPDHAPRFVLLSYPLTLSSGRLSVPYVLLYYLPATCNAEARMLYAGAKELLRAEAGVGRVIEIESAEDLAEIKEKLGGE
;
A
#
# COMPACT_ATOMS: atom_id res chain seq x y z
N MET A 1 -12.10 -12.89 12.54
CA MET A 1 -11.61 -11.74 11.74
C MET A 1 -12.61 -11.26 10.67
N ALA A 2 -13.49 -12.09 10.10
CA ALA A 2 -14.46 -11.68 9.07
C ALA A 2 -15.56 -10.66 9.48
N SER A 3 -15.58 -10.24 10.75
CA SER A 3 -16.60 -9.31 11.27
C SER A 3 -16.18 -7.84 11.20
N GLU A 4 -14.87 -7.54 11.26
CA GLU A 4 -14.36 -6.16 11.29
C GLU A 4 -14.31 -5.54 9.88
N SER A 5 -14.04 -6.35 8.86
CA SER A 5 -13.98 -5.89 7.47
C SER A 5 -15.31 -5.38 6.90
N ARG A 6 -16.44 -5.67 7.56
CA ARG A 6 -17.79 -5.24 7.13
C ARG A 6 -18.10 -3.78 7.45
N LEU A 7 -17.29 -3.14 8.31
CA LEU A 7 -17.46 -1.74 8.68
C LEU A 7 -16.88 -0.79 7.62
N TYR A 8 -15.86 -1.23 6.92
CA TYR A 8 -15.16 -0.41 5.93
C TYR A 8 -15.77 -0.57 4.55
N THR A 9 -15.69 0.49 3.76
CA THR A 9 -16.16 0.46 2.37
C THR A 9 -15.03 0.85 1.43
N VAL A 10 -15.08 0.30 0.22
CA VAL A 10 -14.24 0.71 -0.90
C VAL A 10 -15.20 1.03 -2.04
N SER A 11 -15.30 2.29 -2.43
CA SER A 11 -16.25 2.69 -3.46
C SER A 11 -15.87 2.12 -4.83
N THR A 12 -16.85 2.06 -5.73
CA THR A 12 -16.64 1.56 -7.10
C THR A 12 -15.48 2.26 -7.81
N PRO A 13 -15.35 3.61 -7.77
CA PRO A 13 -14.21 4.29 -8.39
C PRO A 13 -12.86 3.84 -7.81
N THR A 14 -12.79 3.67 -6.49
CA THR A 14 -11.57 3.16 -5.84
C THR A 14 -11.27 1.73 -6.27
N LYS A 15 -12.26 0.83 -6.34
CA LYS A 15 -12.07 -0.55 -6.84
C LYS A 15 -11.58 -0.58 -8.28
N GLU A 16 -12.15 0.27 -9.14
CA GLU A 16 -11.70 0.41 -10.53
C GLU A 16 -10.26 0.89 -10.61
N HIS A 17 -9.88 1.86 -9.78
CA HIS A 17 -8.50 2.32 -9.70
C HIS A 17 -7.56 1.22 -9.21
N LEU A 18 -7.88 0.52 -8.12
CA LEU A 18 -7.10 -0.61 -7.60
C LEU A 18 -6.83 -1.65 -8.69
N ARG A 19 -7.88 -2.02 -9.43
CA ARG A 19 -7.79 -2.95 -10.56
C ARG A 19 -6.93 -2.40 -11.69
N LYS A 20 -7.16 -1.14 -12.09
CA LYS A 20 -6.42 -0.49 -13.19
C LYS A 20 -4.94 -0.41 -12.85
N PHE A 21 -4.60 0.07 -11.66
CA PHE A 21 -3.24 0.20 -11.17
C PHE A 21 -2.50 -1.14 -11.21
N ARG A 22 -3.09 -2.21 -10.64
CA ARG A 22 -2.49 -3.56 -10.70
C ARG A 22 -2.20 -4.02 -12.12
N LEU A 23 -3.15 -3.83 -13.04
CA LEU A 23 -3.01 -4.30 -14.42
C LEU A 23 -1.99 -3.46 -15.22
N SER A 24 -2.03 -2.15 -15.06
CA SER A 24 -1.16 -1.23 -15.81
C SER A 24 0.30 -1.28 -15.36
N THR A 25 0.55 -1.57 -14.08
CA THR A 25 1.91 -1.56 -13.50
C THR A 25 2.65 -2.89 -13.65
N SER A 26 1.96 -3.98 -14.00
CA SER A 26 2.49 -5.36 -14.06
C SER A 26 3.71 -5.58 -14.99
N ARG A 27 3.97 -4.65 -15.91
CA ARG A 27 5.11 -4.69 -16.85
C ARG A 27 5.88 -3.35 -16.87
N SER A 28 5.68 -2.51 -15.87
CA SER A 28 6.41 -1.25 -15.75
C SER A 28 7.91 -1.54 -15.59
N ASP A 29 8.74 -0.64 -16.10
CA ASP A 29 10.19 -0.59 -15.89
C ASP A 29 10.57 0.32 -14.71
N LYS A 30 9.61 1.10 -14.20
CA LYS A 30 9.77 2.00 -13.05
C LYS A 30 8.92 1.57 -11.86
N PRO A 31 9.38 1.81 -10.62
CA PRO A 31 8.53 1.74 -9.44
C PRO A 31 7.30 2.62 -9.60
N GLN A 32 6.18 2.15 -9.07
CA GLN A 32 4.93 2.89 -9.00
C GLN A 32 4.28 2.62 -7.66
N ALA A 33 3.98 3.68 -6.91
CA ALA A 33 3.32 3.59 -5.63
C ALA A 33 2.13 4.54 -5.53
N VAL A 34 1.09 4.13 -4.78
CA VAL A 34 -0.09 4.96 -4.52
C VAL A 34 -0.51 4.80 -3.06
N ILE A 35 -0.74 5.93 -2.39
CA ILE A 35 -1.16 6.00 -1.00
C ILE A 35 -2.69 5.95 -0.90
N TYR A 36 -3.18 5.16 0.05
CA TYR A 36 -4.58 5.09 0.45
C TYR A 36 -4.71 5.36 1.96
N LEU A 37 -5.80 6.02 2.32
CA LEU A 37 -6.16 6.35 3.69
C LEU A 37 -7.60 5.94 3.99
N ILE A 38 -7.92 5.89 5.29
CA ILE A 38 -9.29 5.67 5.77
C ILE A 38 -9.86 7.02 6.16
N ASP A 39 -10.97 7.40 5.54
CA ASP A 39 -11.77 8.52 6.03
C ASP A 39 -12.41 8.13 7.37
N LYS A 40 -12.05 8.83 8.44
CA LYS A 40 -12.49 8.48 9.80
C LYS A 40 -13.99 8.68 10.04
N VAL A 41 -14.66 9.47 9.19
CA VAL A 41 -16.09 9.76 9.31
C VAL A 41 -16.89 8.72 8.53
N THR A 42 -16.52 8.47 7.27
CA THR A 42 -17.27 7.56 6.39
C THR A 42 -16.81 6.11 6.48
N LEU A 43 -15.64 5.86 7.06
CA LEU A 43 -14.94 4.56 7.06
C LEU A 43 -14.66 4.04 5.64
N GLU A 44 -14.60 4.94 4.66
CA GLU A 44 -14.23 4.63 3.29
C GLU A 44 -12.70 4.59 3.16
N ILE A 45 -12.18 3.55 2.52
CA ILE A 45 -10.80 3.48 2.08
C ILE A 45 -10.72 4.13 0.71
N ARG A 46 -9.97 5.23 0.60
CA ARG A 46 -9.84 6.00 -0.63
C ARG A 46 -8.41 6.49 -0.84
N GLN A 47 -8.13 6.91 -2.07
CA GLN A 47 -6.94 7.69 -2.36
C GLN A 47 -7.09 9.12 -1.85
N ASP A 48 -5.96 9.80 -1.75
CA ASP A 48 -5.98 11.25 -1.65
C ASP A 48 -6.60 11.86 -2.92
N GLU A 49 -7.16 13.06 -2.79
CA GLU A 49 -7.91 13.75 -3.85
C GLU A 49 -7.04 14.01 -5.09
N GLU A 50 -5.72 14.11 -4.90
CA GLU A 50 -4.75 14.37 -5.96
C GLU A 50 -4.43 13.12 -6.80
N GLY A 51 -4.70 11.91 -6.29
CA GLY A 51 -4.50 10.66 -7.04
C GLY A 51 -3.07 10.45 -7.54
N ILE A 52 -2.08 10.92 -6.78
CA ILE A 52 -0.67 10.89 -7.18
C ILE A 52 -0.16 9.45 -7.28
N VAL A 53 0.56 9.19 -8.37
CA VAL A 53 1.34 7.97 -8.56
C VAL A 53 2.82 8.33 -8.39
N TYR A 54 3.42 7.85 -7.31
CA TYR A 54 4.84 8.07 -7.01
C TYR A 54 5.70 7.11 -7.83
N HIS A 55 6.79 7.63 -8.39
CA HIS A 55 7.72 6.85 -9.19
C HIS A 55 9.06 6.60 -8.49
N ASP A 56 9.22 7.19 -7.32
CA ASP A 56 10.40 7.13 -6.49
C ASP A 56 10.00 6.87 -5.02
N LEU A 57 10.82 6.09 -4.29
CA LEU A 57 10.51 5.72 -2.90
C LEU A 57 10.91 6.82 -1.91
N GLU A 58 11.86 7.68 -2.25
CA GLU A 58 12.26 8.83 -1.43
C GLU A 58 11.12 9.86 -1.45
N GLU A 59 10.61 10.22 -2.64
CA GLU A 59 9.44 11.09 -2.79
C GLU A 59 8.21 10.52 -2.06
N LEU A 60 7.96 9.21 -2.18
CA LEU A 60 6.90 8.55 -1.43
C LEU A 60 7.09 8.69 0.10
N GLY A 61 8.33 8.55 0.57
CA GLY A 61 8.69 8.63 1.98
C GLY A 61 8.44 10.02 2.58
N GLU A 62 8.70 11.07 1.82
CA GLU A 62 8.44 12.46 2.21
C GLU A 62 6.95 12.77 2.39
N GLU A 63 6.08 12.08 1.63
CA GLU A 63 4.62 12.23 1.69
C GLU A 63 3.96 11.35 2.75
N LEU A 64 4.69 10.40 3.34
CA LEU A 64 4.16 9.57 4.42
C LEU A 64 4.09 10.36 5.74
N PRO A 65 2.94 10.37 6.42
CA PRO A 65 2.77 11.17 7.62
C PRO A 65 3.37 10.52 8.87
N ASP A 66 4.15 11.28 9.64
CA ASP A 66 4.85 10.79 10.84
C ASP A 66 3.98 10.14 11.91
N HIS A 67 2.69 10.49 11.97
CA HIS A 67 1.78 10.15 13.07
C HIS A 67 0.51 9.40 12.64
N ALA A 68 0.37 9.07 11.35
CA ALA A 68 -0.85 8.45 10.83
C ALA A 68 -0.56 7.24 9.95
N PRO A 69 -1.29 6.12 10.10
CA PRO A 69 -1.08 4.97 9.25
C PRO A 69 -1.49 5.26 7.81
N ARG A 70 -0.89 4.52 6.88
CA ARG A 70 -1.23 4.54 5.45
C ARG A 70 -1.18 3.13 4.88
N PHE A 71 -1.97 2.91 3.86
CA PHE A 71 -1.82 1.77 2.98
C PHE A 71 -1.13 2.25 1.72
N VAL A 72 -0.08 1.56 1.28
CA VAL A 72 0.59 1.90 0.02
C VAL A 72 0.57 0.69 -0.88
N LEU A 73 -0.02 0.83 -2.06
CA LEU A 73 0.17 -0.18 -3.10
C LEU A 73 1.45 0.12 -3.84
N LEU A 74 2.34 -0.87 -3.89
CA LEU A 74 3.63 -0.75 -4.56
C LEU A 74 3.74 -1.82 -5.65
N SER A 75 4.04 -1.37 -6.86
CA SER A 75 4.52 -2.20 -7.95
C SER A 75 5.98 -1.86 -8.19
N TYR A 76 6.89 -2.80 -7.95
CA TYR A 76 8.32 -2.52 -7.96
C TYR A 76 9.06 -3.45 -8.94
N PRO A 77 9.51 -2.96 -10.10
CA PRO A 77 10.30 -3.78 -11.02
C PRO A 77 11.68 -4.08 -10.42
N LEU A 78 12.06 -5.36 -10.38
CA LEU A 78 13.41 -5.77 -10.02
C LEU A 78 13.87 -7.01 -10.76
N THR A 79 15.18 -7.15 -10.89
CA THR A 79 15.83 -8.36 -11.38
C THR A 79 16.19 -9.23 -10.18
N LEU A 80 15.63 -10.44 -10.13
CA LEU A 80 15.96 -11.42 -9.10
C LEU A 80 17.41 -11.92 -9.27
N SER A 81 17.98 -12.54 -8.25
CA SER A 81 19.32 -13.14 -8.27
C SER A 81 19.53 -14.16 -9.40
N SER A 82 18.44 -14.81 -9.84
CA SER A 82 18.41 -15.72 -10.99
C SER A 82 18.50 -15.03 -12.36
N GLY A 83 18.48 -13.70 -12.43
CA GLY A 83 18.39 -12.92 -13.66
C GLY A 83 16.97 -12.76 -14.20
N ARG A 84 15.95 -13.36 -13.56
CA ARG A 84 14.55 -13.20 -13.95
C ARG A 84 14.04 -11.81 -13.58
N LEU A 85 13.45 -11.11 -14.55
CA LEU A 85 12.68 -9.90 -14.29
C LEU A 85 11.39 -10.25 -13.57
N SER A 86 11.12 -9.54 -12.48
CA SER A 86 9.89 -9.63 -11.70
C SER A 86 9.38 -8.23 -11.39
N VAL A 87 8.06 -8.11 -11.27
CA VAL A 87 7.42 -6.87 -10.81
C VAL A 87 6.50 -7.24 -9.65
N PRO A 88 7.04 -7.46 -8.42
CA PRO A 88 6.20 -7.74 -7.27
C PRO A 88 5.19 -6.61 -7.06
N TYR A 89 3.95 -7.04 -6.82
CA TYR A 89 2.83 -6.18 -6.48
C TYR A 89 2.43 -6.44 -5.03
N VAL A 90 2.72 -5.48 -4.16
CA VAL A 90 2.60 -5.64 -2.70
C VAL A 90 1.80 -4.50 -2.08
N LEU A 91 1.28 -4.77 -0.89
CA LEU A 91 0.66 -3.76 -0.02
C LEU A 91 1.65 -3.46 1.10
N LEU A 92 2.19 -2.25 1.14
CA LEU A 92 2.90 -1.76 2.31
C LEU A 92 1.86 -1.28 3.32
N TYR A 93 1.91 -1.86 4.51
CA TYR A 93 1.13 -1.44 5.65
C TYR A 93 2.00 -0.52 6.50
N TYR A 94 1.92 0.78 6.24
CA TYR A 94 2.67 1.79 6.96
C TYR A 94 1.97 2.13 8.28
N LEU A 95 2.67 1.86 9.38
CA LEU A 95 2.17 1.98 10.73
C LEU A 95 3.20 2.70 11.61
N PRO A 96 3.26 4.05 11.56
CA PRO A 96 4.31 4.77 12.26
C PRO A 96 4.29 4.50 13.76
N ALA A 97 5.45 4.34 14.37
CA ALA A 97 5.58 3.99 15.79
C ALA A 97 4.86 4.97 16.74
N THR A 98 4.71 6.23 16.31
CA THR A 98 4.05 7.31 17.05
C THR A 98 2.51 7.31 16.89
N CYS A 99 1.96 6.46 16.01
CA CYS A 99 0.53 6.36 15.76
C CYS A 99 -0.24 5.96 17.03
N ASN A 100 -1.39 6.61 17.27
CA ASN A 100 -2.26 6.30 18.39
C ASN A 100 -2.96 4.93 18.25
N ALA A 101 -3.38 4.34 19.37
CA ALA A 101 -3.94 2.99 19.39
C ALA A 101 -5.23 2.85 18.56
N GLU A 102 -6.09 3.88 18.57
CA GLU A 102 -7.35 3.89 17.82
C GLU A 102 -7.10 3.79 16.30
N ALA A 103 -6.18 4.59 15.75
CA ALA A 103 -5.83 4.55 14.35
C ALA A 103 -5.13 3.24 13.96
N ARG A 104 -4.31 2.66 14.84
CA ARG A 104 -3.75 1.32 14.59
C ARG A 104 -4.85 0.27 14.45
N MET A 105 -5.80 0.25 15.38
CA MET A 105 -6.93 -0.70 15.34
C MET A 105 -7.79 -0.50 14.09
N LEU A 106 -8.08 0.76 13.73
CA LEU A 106 -8.85 1.12 12.54
C LEU A 106 -8.21 0.53 11.28
N TYR A 107 -6.91 0.76 11.08
CA TYR A 107 -6.22 0.24 9.90
C TYR A 107 -6.03 -1.28 9.96
N ALA A 108 -5.83 -1.87 11.14
CA ALA A 108 -5.72 -3.32 11.28
C ALA A 108 -7.00 -4.02 10.80
N GLY A 109 -8.18 -3.48 11.15
CA GLY A 109 -9.48 -4.03 10.72
C GLY A 109 -9.76 -3.87 9.21
N ALA A 110 -9.20 -2.82 8.58
CA ALA A 110 -9.35 -2.54 7.15
C ALA A 110 -8.35 -3.29 6.25
N LYS A 111 -7.22 -3.74 6.81
CA LYS A 111 -6.08 -4.31 6.08
C LYS A 111 -6.49 -5.44 5.13
N GLU A 112 -7.26 -6.41 5.63
CA GLU A 112 -7.65 -7.58 4.84
C GLU A 112 -8.66 -7.21 3.73
N LEU A 113 -9.55 -6.25 3.98
CA LEU A 113 -10.47 -5.76 2.95
C LEU A 113 -9.69 -5.16 1.78
N LEU A 114 -8.77 -4.24 2.06
CA LEU A 114 -8.00 -3.59 1.01
C LEU A 114 -7.09 -4.57 0.27
N ARG A 115 -6.45 -5.50 0.98
CA ARG A 115 -5.64 -6.56 0.36
C ARG A 115 -6.46 -7.39 -0.63
N ALA A 116 -7.67 -7.79 -0.25
CA ALA A 116 -8.56 -8.56 -1.09
C ALA A 116 -9.03 -7.77 -2.33
N GLU A 117 -9.50 -6.52 -2.13
CA GLU A 117 -9.99 -5.65 -3.22
C GLU A 117 -8.87 -5.24 -4.19
N ALA A 118 -7.66 -4.99 -3.67
CA ALA A 118 -6.47 -4.72 -4.49
C ALA A 118 -5.93 -5.99 -5.19
N GLY A 119 -6.35 -7.17 -4.73
CA GLY A 119 -5.88 -8.47 -5.22
C GLY A 119 -4.38 -8.64 -5.03
N VAL A 120 -3.89 -8.26 -3.85
CA VAL A 120 -2.48 -8.34 -3.44
C VAL A 120 -2.21 -9.67 -2.73
N GLY A 121 -1.16 -10.37 -3.17
CA GLY A 121 -0.73 -11.63 -2.54
C GLY A 121 0.08 -11.44 -1.26
N ARG A 122 0.86 -10.35 -1.18
CA ARG A 122 1.86 -10.11 -0.14
C ARG A 122 1.69 -8.74 0.51
N VAL A 123 1.66 -8.74 1.85
CA VAL A 123 1.64 -7.52 2.66
C VAL A 123 2.98 -7.39 3.37
N ILE A 124 3.55 -6.19 3.39
CA ILE A 124 4.81 -5.87 4.08
C ILE A 124 4.49 -4.77 5.09
N GLU A 125 4.80 -4.99 6.36
CA GLU A 125 4.62 -3.97 7.40
C GLU A 125 5.89 -3.12 7.50
N ILE A 126 5.71 -1.80 7.59
CA ILE A 126 6.78 -0.82 7.77
C ILE A 126 6.35 0.19 8.84
N GLU A 127 7.27 0.60 9.69
CA GLU A 127 7.04 1.49 10.84
C GLU A 127 7.65 2.87 10.66
N SER A 128 8.48 3.05 9.63
CA SER A 128 9.11 4.32 9.28
C SER A 128 9.22 4.49 7.77
N ALA A 129 9.44 5.73 7.30
CA ALA A 129 9.79 5.98 5.91
C ALA A 129 11.19 5.43 5.56
N GLU A 130 12.09 5.34 6.54
CA GLU A 130 13.44 4.78 6.36
C GLU A 130 13.39 3.31 5.93
N ASP A 131 12.38 2.55 6.40
CA ASP A 131 12.15 1.16 6.01
C ASP A 131 11.91 0.97 4.49
N LEU A 132 11.54 2.05 3.77
CA LEU A 132 11.38 2.03 2.31
C LEU A 132 12.71 1.71 1.60
N ALA A 133 13.85 2.09 2.17
CA ALA A 133 15.16 1.79 1.60
C ALA A 133 15.44 0.28 1.53
N GLU A 134 14.90 -0.49 2.49
CA GLU A 134 15.08 -1.94 2.59
C GLU A 134 14.03 -2.73 1.78
N ILE A 135 13.01 -2.07 1.21
CA ILE A 135 11.92 -2.74 0.50
C ILE A 135 12.45 -3.58 -0.66
N LYS A 136 13.45 -3.09 -1.40
CA LYS A 136 14.04 -3.83 -2.51
C LYS A 136 14.58 -5.20 -2.07
N GLU A 137 15.24 -5.26 -0.91
CA GLU A 137 15.79 -6.50 -0.35
C GLU A 137 14.66 -7.43 0.11
N LYS A 138 13.66 -6.89 0.82
CA LYS A 138 12.46 -7.63 1.23
C LYS A 138 11.75 -8.24 0.03
N LEU A 139 11.70 -7.56 -1.11
CA LEU A 139 11.07 -8.05 -2.34
C LEU A 139 11.89 -9.11 -3.09
N GLY A 140 13.22 -9.01 -3.07
CA GLY A 140 14.11 -9.93 -3.78
C GLY A 140 14.47 -11.21 -3.02
N GLY A 141 14.18 -11.29 -1.72
CA GLY A 141 14.56 -12.39 -0.82
C GLY A 141 13.78 -13.71 -0.95
N GLU A 142 13.32 -14.10 -2.14
CA GLU A 142 12.81 -15.46 -2.44
C GLU A 142 13.81 -16.28 -3.28
#